data_AF-A0A5P9PI28-F1
#
_entry.id   AF-A0A5P9PI28-F1
#
_cell.length_a   1.000
_cell.length_b   1.000
_cell.length_c   1.000
_cell.angle_alpha   90.00
_cell.angle_beta   90.00
_cell.angle_gamma   90.00
#
_symmetry.space_group_name_H-M   'P 1'
#
loop_
_entity.id
_entity.type
_entity.pdbx_description
1 polymer ?
#
loop_
_entity_poly.entity_id
_entity_poly.type
_entity_poly.pdbx_seq_one_letter_code
_entity_poly.pdbx_strand_id
1 'polypeptide(L)'
;MNLLISAAVALGIALVAVCATFAIALARRRYDTIDTFWGLGFALVALVAFPYGTGDLPLRLVVTGLTVVWGVRLAVHLHLRNHKLPEDPRYVRMVERAGDRPGARIFVRVYLVQALVLWFVSLPVLAAQHGTGIGVLGWLGLAVWLVGFGFETIGDEQLRRFKADPANRGRVLDTGLWRYTRHPNYFGDACVWWGFYLLACSTWPGAATVLSPLVMTFTLAKGTGKPLLEKGLHRTRPGYAYYVERTSGFFPLPPRRTTPRSARR
;
A
#
# COMPACT_ATOMS: atom_id res chain seq x y z
N MET A 1 -1.08 -4.16 29.90
CA MET A 1 -2.13 -5.18 29.70
C MET A 1 -2.95 -4.97 28.42
N ASN A 2 -3.01 -3.76 27.81
CA ASN A 2 -4.02 -3.48 26.78
C ASN A 2 -3.54 -3.61 25.32
N LEU A 3 -2.24 -3.49 25.01
CA LEU A 3 -1.74 -3.64 23.63
C LEU A 3 -1.89 -5.08 23.08
N LEU A 4 -1.67 -6.10 23.91
CA LEU A 4 -1.84 -7.50 23.51
C LEU A 4 -3.31 -7.82 23.18
N ILE A 5 -4.24 -7.26 23.95
CA ILE A 5 -5.68 -7.38 23.68
C ILE A 5 -6.01 -6.69 22.36
N SER A 6 -5.56 -5.44 22.16
CA SER A 6 -5.73 -4.72 20.90
C SER A 6 -5.16 -5.50 19.72
N ALA A 7 -3.99 -6.12 19.86
CA ALA A 7 -3.37 -6.95 18.82
C ALA A 7 -4.16 -8.24 18.55
N ALA A 8 -4.67 -8.91 19.57
CA ALA A 8 -5.49 -10.12 19.41
C ALA A 8 -6.85 -9.80 18.77
N VAL A 9 -7.52 -8.72 19.21
CA VAL A 9 -8.76 -8.21 18.61
C VAL A 9 -8.51 -7.81 17.15
N ALA A 10 -7.40 -7.12 16.87
CA ALA A 10 -7.00 -6.75 15.52
C ALA A 10 -6.77 -7.97 14.61
N LEU A 11 -6.20 -9.06 15.13
CA LEU A 11 -6.05 -10.30 14.37
C LEU A 11 -7.40 -10.95 14.09
N GLY A 12 -8.27 -11.03 15.10
CA GLY A 12 -9.63 -11.56 14.96
C GLY A 12 -10.43 -10.79 13.92
N ILE A 13 -10.42 -9.46 13.97
CA ILE A 13 -11.13 -8.63 12.99
C ILE A 13 -10.50 -8.72 11.59
N ALA A 14 -9.18 -8.79 11.47
CA ALA A 14 -8.52 -8.99 10.19
C ALA A 14 -8.95 -10.31 9.53
N LEU A 15 -9.02 -11.40 10.31
CA LEU A 15 -9.49 -12.70 9.84
C LEU A 15 -10.96 -12.64 9.41
N VAL A 16 -11.85 -12.08 10.24
CA VAL A 16 -13.27 -11.94 9.92
C VAL A 16 -13.46 -11.11 8.65
N ALA A 17 -12.77 -9.97 8.55
CA ALA A 17 -12.83 -9.07 7.41
C ALA A 17 -12.35 -9.72 6.11
N VAL A 18 -11.26 -10.49 6.17
CA VAL A 18 -10.73 -11.23 5.03
C VAL A 18 -11.65 -12.38 4.63
N CYS A 19 -12.23 -13.11 5.59
CA CYS A 19 -13.24 -14.13 5.32
C CYS A 19 -14.48 -13.53 4.63
N ALA A 20 -14.97 -12.39 5.11
CA ALA A 20 -16.08 -11.67 4.47
C ALA A 20 -15.72 -11.20 3.05
N THR A 21 -14.51 -10.66 2.87
CA THR A 21 -13.99 -10.28 1.54
C THR A 21 -13.90 -11.49 0.62
N PHE A 22 -13.49 -12.65 1.12
CA PHE A 22 -13.42 -13.88 0.35
C PHE A 22 -14.81 -14.39 -0.06
N ALA A 23 -15.79 -14.32 0.84
CA ALA A 23 -17.17 -14.66 0.51
C ALA A 23 -17.72 -13.76 -0.61
N ILE A 24 -17.43 -12.45 -0.56
CA ILE A 24 -17.75 -11.51 -1.64
C ILE A 24 -17.02 -11.88 -2.93
N ALA A 25 -15.73 -12.25 -2.85
CA ALA A 25 -14.94 -12.68 -4.00
C ALA A 25 -15.53 -13.92 -4.68
N LEU A 26 -16.00 -14.91 -3.91
CA LEU A 26 -16.71 -16.08 -4.42
C LEU A 26 -18.03 -15.70 -5.10
N ALA A 27 -18.84 -14.85 -4.46
CA ALA A 27 -20.10 -14.39 -5.02
C ALA A 27 -19.92 -13.63 -6.34
N ARG A 28 -18.85 -12.83 -6.44
CA ARG A 28 -18.48 -12.08 -7.66
C ARG A 28 -17.71 -12.90 -8.68
N ARG A 29 -17.29 -14.12 -8.33
CA ARG A 29 -16.35 -14.96 -9.10
C ARG A 29 -15.07 -14.22 -9.50
N ARG A 30 -14.54 -13.41 -8.59
CA ARG A 30 -13.35 -12.56 -8.77
C ARG A 30 -12.54 -12.44 -7.48
N TYR A 31 -11.29 -12.92 -7.50
CA TYR A 31 -10.42 -12.98 -6.33
C TYR A 31 -9.57 -11.73 -6.11
N ASP A 32 -9.51 -10.81 -7.06
CA ASP A 32 -8.86 -9.49 -6.95
C ASP A 32 -9.53 -8.52 -5.97
N THR A 33 -10.68 -8.87 -5.42
CA THR A 33 -11.45 -8.06 -4.45
C THR A 33 -10.61 -7.65 -3.22
N ILE A 34 -9.69 -8.52 -2.77
CA ILE A 34 -8.82 -8.25 -1.62
C ILE A 34 -7.94 -7.01 -1.81
N ASP A 35 -7.50 -6.71 -3.03
CA ASP A 35 -6.66 -5.54 -3.30
C ASP A 35 -7.43 -4.23 -3.02
N THR A 36 -8.74 -4.20 -3.32
CA THR A 36 -9.59 -3.03 -3.05
C THR A 36 -9.93 -2.93 -1.56
N PHE A 37 -10.11 -4.07 -0.90
CA PHE A 37 -10.42 -4.11 0.53
C PHE A 37 -9.24 -3.71 1.41
N TRP A 38 -8.01 -3.88 0.93
CA TRP A 38 -6.76 -3.66 1.67
C TRP A 38 -6.78 -2.39 2.54
N GLY A 39 -7.05 -1.23 1.94
CA GLY A 39 -7.13 0.04 2.66
C GLY A 39 -8.26 0.09 3.70
N LEU A 40 -9.43 -0.45 3.40
CA LEU A 40 -10.56 -0.52 4.33
C LEU A 40 -10.26 -1.44 5.52
N GLY A 41 -9.51 -2.52 5.31
CA GLY A 41 -9.15 -3.43 6.38
C GLY A 41 -8.27 -2.76 7.44
N PHE A 42 -7.31 -1.91 7.04
CA PHE A 42 -6.55 -1.10 8.00
C PHE A 42 -7.40 -0.09 8.74
N ALA A 43 -8.31 0.59 8.03
CA ALA A 43 -9.26 1.51 8.66
C ALA A 43 -10.15 0.80 9.69
N LEU A 44 -10.65 -0.39 9.36
CA LEU A 44 -11.44 -1.22 10.26
C LEU A 44 -10.65 -1.64 11.50
N VAL A 45 -9.40 -2.11 11.33
CA VAL A 45 -8.51 -2.46 12.45
C VAL A 45 -8.31 -1.25 13.38
N ALA A 46 -8.00 -0.07 12.82
CA ALA A 46 -7.80 1.14 13.61
C ALA A 46 -9.06 1.57 14.38
N LEU A 47 -10.23 1.50 13.74
CA LEU A 47 -11.51 1.85 14.37
C LEU A 47 -11.92 0.87 15.47
N VAL A 48 -11.78 -0.43 15.24
CA VAL A 48 -12.14 -1.47 16.22
C VAL A 48 -11.17 -1.49 17.40
N ALA A 49 -9.88 -1.22 17.18
CA ALA A 49 -8.90 -1.13 18.24
C ALA A 49 -9.01 0.16 19.07
N PHE A 50 -9.55 1.24 18.49
CA PHE A 50 -9.65 2.56 19.12
C PHE A 50 -10.18 2.55 20.57
N PRO A 51 -11.32 1.90 20.91
CA PRO A 51 -11.84 1.88 22.29
C PRO A 51 -10.93 1.15 23.29
N TYR A 52 -10.06 0.25 22.83
CA TYR A 52 -9.12 -0.49 23.67
C TYR A 52 -7.81 0.28 23.93
N GLY A 53 -7.56 1.34 23.17
CA GLY A 53 -6.41 2.23 23.34
C GLY A 53 -6.38 2.88 24.72
N THR A 54 -5.22 2.83 25.38
CA THR A 54 -4.98 3.46 26.70
C THR A 54 -4.18 4.74 26.63
N GLY A 55 -3.68 5.07 25.43
CA GLY A 55 -2.86 6.25 25.22
C GLY A 55 -3.69 7.53 25.24
N ASP A 56 -2.99 8.64 25.08
CA ASP A 56 -3.61 9.97 25.07
C ASP A 56 -4.62 10.09 23.93
N LEU A 57 -5.81 10.62 24.25
CA LEU A 57 -6.90 10.75 23.29
C LEU A 57 -6.49 11.50 22.00
N PRO A 58 -5.73 12.62 22.04
CA PRO A 58 -5.30 13.31 20.82
C PRO A 58 -4.50 12.41 19.87
N LEU A 59 -3.54 11.63 20.39
CA LEU A 59 -2.73 10.72 19.56
C LEU A 59 -3.60 9.62 18.95
N ARG A 60 -4.51 9.04 19.75
CA ARG A 60 -5.47 8.02 19.28
C ARG A 60 -6.36 8.55 18.16
N LEU A 61 -6.89 9.76 18.30
CA LEU A 61 -7.71 10.40 17.27
C LEU A 61 -6.91 10.66 16.00
N VAL A 62 -5.68 11.16 16.13
CA VAL A 62 -4.79 11.43 15.00
C VAL A 62 -4.47 10.13 14.25
N VAL A 63 -3.92 9.11 14.93
CA VAL A 63 -3.50 7.87 14.25
C VAL A 63 -4.69 7.16 13.58
N THR A 64 -5.83 7.07 14.26
CA THR A 64 -7.04 6.47 13.68
C THR A 64 -7.59 7.29 12.52
N GLY A 65 -7.69 8.62 12.67
CA GLY A 65 -8.15 9.51 11.61
C GLY A 65 -7.30 9.40 10.35
N LEU A 66 -5.98 9.48 10.49
CA LEU A 66 -5.03 9.31 9.38
C LEU A 66 -5.17 7.94 8.72
N THR A 67 -5.35 6.87 9.51
CA THR A 67 -5.52 5.51 8.98
C THR A 67 -6.81 5.39 8.16
N VAL A 68 -7.91 5.97 8.65
CA VAL A 68 -9.19 5.98 7.96
C VAL A 68 -9.11 6.81 6.67
N VAL A 69 -8.55 8.02 6.73
CA VAL A 69 -8.40 8.90 5.55
C VAL A 69 -7.57 8.21 4.46
N TRP A 70 -6.41 7.64 4.82
CA TRP A 70 -5.57 6.93 3.86
C TRP A 70 -6.26 5.66 3.34
N GLY A 71 -6.79 4.83 4.23
CA GLY A 71 -7.39 3.55 3.89
C GLY A 71 -8.61 3.67 2.98
N VAL A 72 -9.50 4.62 3.27
CA VAL A 72 -10.68 4.91 2.43
C VAL A 72 -10.25 5.48 1.09
N ARG A 73 -9.31 6.42 1.05
CA ARG A 73 -8.78 7.00 -0.21
C ARG A 73 -8.20 5.91 -1.11
N LEU A 74 -7.35 5.04 -0.55
CA LEU A 74 -6.73 3.94 -1.29
C LEU A 74 -7.80 2.99 -1.84
N ALA A 75 -8.76 2.58 -1.01
CA ALA A 75 -9.83 1.68 -1.43
C ALA A 75 -10.69 2.28 -2.54
N VAL A 76 -11.10 3.55 -2.41
CA VAL A 76 -11.86 4.27 -3.44
C VAL A 76 -11.04 4.39 -4.73
N HIS A 77 -9.77 4.75 -4.65
CA HIS A 77 -8.91 4.86 -5.82
C HIS A 77 -8.79 3.51 -6.56
N LEU A 78 -8.49 2.42 -5.83
CA LEU A 78 -8.35 1.09 -6.41
C LEU A 78 -9.67 0.56 -6.97
N HIS A 79 -10.78 0.81 -6.27
CA HIS A 79 -12.11 0.46 -6.75
C HIS A 79 -12.39 1.15 -8.08
N LEU A 80 -12.29 2.48 -8.13
CA LEU A 80 -12.57 3.26 -9.34
C LEU A 80 -11.62 2.91 -10.50
N ARG A 81 -10.35 2.62 -10.20
CA ARG A 81 -9.36 2.20 -11.20
C ARG A 81 -9.72 0.86 -11.84
N ASN A 82 -10.28 -0.06 -11.07
CA ASN A 82 -10.55 -1.43 -11.50
C ASN A 82 -12.04 -1.66 -11.89
N HIS A 83 -12.94 -0.75 -11.52
CA HIS A 83 -14.36 -0.80 -11.84
C HIS A 83 -14.52 -0.75 -13.36
N LYS A 84 -15.04 -1.84 -13.96
CA LYS A 84 -15.16 -2.12 -15.42
C LYS A 84 -13.94 -2.74 -16.10
N LEU A 85 -12.85 -3.01 -15.39
CA LEU A 85 -11.75 -3.82 -15.94
C LEU A 85 -11.99 -5.32 -15.67
N PRO A 86 -11.47 -6.20 -16.55
CA PRO A 86 -11.40 -7.62 -16.25
C PRO A 86 -10.61 -7.87 -14.96
N GLU A 87 -10.74 -9.08 -14.40
CA GLU A 87 -9.96 -9.48 -13.23
C GLU A 87 -8.46 -9.32 -13.50
N ASP A 88 -7.72 -8.86 -12.47
CA ASP A 88 -6.28 -8.69 -12.58
C ASP A 88 -5.62 -10.01 -13.06
N PRO A 89 -4.82 -9.98 -14.15
CA PRO A 89 -4.16 -11.17 -14.69
C PRO A 89 -3.28 -11.93 -13.69
N ARG A 90 -2.84 -11.30 -12.60
CA ARG A 90 -2.17 -11.96 -11.47
C ARG A 90 -3.09 -13.01 -10.84
N TYR A 91 -4.33 -12.68 -10.53
CA TYR A 91 -5.28 -13.60 -9.90
C TYR A 91 -5.75 -14.67 -10.88
N VAL A 92 -6.02 -14.30 -12.13
CA VAL A 92 -6.37 -15.27 -13.19
C VAL A 92 -5.31 -16.37 -13.29
N ARG A 93 -4.01 -16.00 -13.38
CA ARG A 93 -2.90 -16.97 -13.42
C ARG A 93 -2.76 -17.77 -12.12
N MET A 94 -3.09 -17.18 -10.97
CA MET A 94 -3.09 -17.92 -9.70
C MET A 94 -4.20 -18.97 -9.67
N VAL A 95 -5.38 -18.65 -10.18
CA VAL A 95 -6.52 -19.56 -10.31
C VAL A 95 -6.19 -20.70 -11.27
N GLU A 96 -5.64 -20.40 -12.45
CA GLU A 96 -5.19 -21.41 -13.42
C GLU A 96 -4.19 -22.39 -12.81
N ARG A 97 -3.21 -21.89 -12.04
CA ARG A 97 -2.23 -22.73 -11.32
C ARG A 97 -2.85 -23.47 -10.12
N ALA A 98 -4.02 -23.06 -9.67
CA ALA A 98 -4.73 -23.60 -8.52
C ALA A 98 -5.72 -24.73 -8.89
N GLY A 99 -5.66 -25.26 -10.11
CA GLY A 99 -6.21 -26.55 -10.55
C GLY A 99 -7.60 -26.89 -9.98
N ASP A 100 -7.78 -28.11 -9.47
CA ASP A 100 -9.10 -28.69 -9.12
C ASP A 100 -9.85 -28.01 -7.96
N ARG A 101 -9.17 -27.19 -7.14
CA ARG A 101 -9.75 -26.51 -5.98
C ARG A 101 -9.23 -25.09 -5.87
N PRO A 102 -9.55 -24.23 -6.84
CA PRO A 102 -8.93 -22.92 -6.95
C PRO A 102 -9.33 -22.03 -5.76
N GLY A 103 -10.61 -22.05 -5.36
CA GLY A 103 -11.10 -21.26 -4.23
C GLY A 103 -10.35 -21.55 -2.92
N ALA A 104 -10.25 -22.82 -2.51
CA ALA A 104 -9.56 -23.19 -1.28
C ALA A 104 -8.06 -22.83 -1.31
N ARG A 105 -7.38 -23.06 -2.44
CA ARG A 105 -5.96 -22.72 -2.60
C ARG A 105 -5.72 -21.21 -2.58
N ILE A 106 -6.58 -20.43 -3.24
CA ILE A 106 -6.52 -18.96 -3.22
C ILE A 106 -6.82 -18.43 -1.82
N PHE A 107 -7.79 -19.01 -1.12
CA PHE A 107 -8.11 -18.64 0.25
C PHE A 107 -6.88 -18.79 1.17
N VAL A 108 -6.25 -19.97 1.16
CA VAL A 108 -5.11 -20.26 2.04
C VAL A 108 -3.86 -19.46 1.63
N ARG A 109 -3.52 -19.42 0.35
CA ARG A 109 -2.24 -18.84 -0.11
C ARG A 109 -2.29 -17.33 -0.30
N VAL A 110 -3.48 -16.77 -0.53
CA VAL A 110 -3.64 -15.33 -0.74
C VAL A 110 -4.38 -14.72 0.44
N TYR A 111 -5.63 -15.08 0.67
CA TYR A 111 -6.47 -14.37 1.64
C TYR A 111 -5.95 -14.51 3.08
N LEU A 112 -5.66 -15.72 3.57
CA LEU A 112 -5.12 -15.89 4.93
C LEU A 112 -3.76 -15.22 5.12
N VAL A 113 -2.88 -15.29 4.11
CA VAL A 113 -1.60 -14.58 4.14
C VAL A 113 -1.83 -13.07 4.19
N GLN A 114 -2.78 -12.54 3.41
CA GLN A 114 -3.14 -11.13 3.44
C GLN A 114 -3.74 -10.72 4.80
N ALA A 115 -4.51 -11.57 5.49
CA ALA A 115 -4.97 -11.29 6.85
C ALA A 115 -3.80 -11.12 7.84
N LEU A 116 -2.82 -12.03 7.77
CA LEU A 116 -1.62 -11.96 8.62
C LEU A 116 -0.77 -10.73 8.32
N VAL A 117 -0.58 -10.41 7.03
CA VAL A 117 0.17 -9.22 6.62
C VAL A 117 -0.56 -7.95 7.04
N LEU A 118 -1.89 -7.89 6.87
CA LEU A 118 -2.71 -6.75 7.30
C LEU A 118 -2.61 -6.54 8.80
N TRP A 119 -2.76 -7.59 9.59
CA TRP A 119 -2.58 -7.53 11.04
C TRP A 119 -1.18 -7.06 11.43
N PHE A 120 -0.15 -7.67 10.85
CA PHE A 120 1.25 -7.35 11.16
C PHE A 120 1.63 -5.92 10.77
N VAL A 121 1.18 -5.45 9.61
CA VAL A 121 1.45 -4.08 9.14
C VAL A 121 0.66 -3.06 9.97
N SER A 122 -0.47 -3.45 10.58
CA SER A 122 -1.25 -2.59 11.48
C SER A 122 -0.61 -2.36 12.85
N LEU A 123 0.40 -3.15 13.26
CA LEU A 123 1.01 -3.05 14.59
C LEU A 123 1.45 -1.63 15.00
N PRO A 124 2.11 -0.79 14.18
CA PRO A 124 2.43 0.59 14.54
C PRO A 124 1.18 1.43 14.85
N VAL A 125 0.10 1.25 14.09
CA VAL A 125 -1.18 1.96 14.33
C VAL A 125 -1.75 1.55 15.69
N LEU A 126 -1.78 0.24 15.97
CA LEU A 126 -2.23 -0.29 17.26
C LEU A 126 -1.36 0.22 18.40
N ALA A 127 -0.03 0.19 18.26
CA ALA A 127 0.89 0.64 19.29
C ALA A 127 0.77 2.15 19.58
N ALA A 128 0.59 2.98 18.54
CA ALA A 128 0.37 4.41 18.69
C ALA A 128 -0.91 4.74 19.49
N GLN A 129 -1.96 3.90 19.42
CA GLN A 129 -3.16 4.08 20.25
C GLN A 129 -2.92 3.86 21.76
N HIS A 130 -1.77 3.31 22.14
CA HIS A 130 -1.31 3.16 23.52
C HIS A 130 -0.15 4.12 23.87
N GLY A 131 0.19 5.06 22.98
CA GLY A 131 1.30 5.99 23.13
C GLY A 131 1.03 7.16 24.08
N THR A 132 2.09 7.89 24.43
CA THR A 132 2.08 9.05 25.32
C THR A 132 2.39 10.31 24.52
N GLY A 133 1.37 11.10 24.23
CA GLY A 133 1.46 12.36 23.48
C GLY A 133 1.99 12.20 22.05
N ILE A 134 1.92 13.28 21.26
CA ILE A 134 2.48 13.30 19.90
C ILE A 134 4.02 13.44 19.98
N GLY A 135 4.52 14.36 20.81
CA GLY A 135 5.96 14.61 20.97
C GLY A 135 6.66 14.98 19.65
N VAL A 136 7.99 15.06 19.67
CA VAL A 136 8.79 15.41 18.47
C VAL A 136 8.67 14.33 17.40
N LEU A 137 8.72 13.05 17.79
CA LEU A 137 8.63 11.93 16.84
C LEU A 137 7.26 11.84 16.18
N GLY A 138 6.17 12.11 16.90
CA GLY A 138 4.84 12.12 16.30
C GLY A 138 4.64 13.28 15.33
N TRP A 139 5.20 14.47 15.59
CA TRP A 139 5.19 15.57 14.62
C TRP A 139 6.00 15.24 13.36
N LEU A 140 7.15 14.60 13.52
CA LEU A 140 7.91 14.09 12.38
C LEU A 140 7.12 13.01 11.63
N GLY A 141 6.44 12.11 12.35
CA GLY A 141 5.57 11.08 11.77
C GLY A 141 4.42 11.67 10.96
N LEU A 142 3.77 12.71 11.47
CA LEU A 142 2.75 13.49 10.76
C LEU A 142 3.30 14.11 9.47
N ALA A 143 4.48 14.73 9.53
CA ALA A 143 5.11 15.32 8.35
C ALA A 143 5.44 14.26 7.28
N VAL A 144 6.02 13.13 7.70
CA VAL A 144 6.33 12.00 6.80
C VAL A 144 5.06 11.40 6.21
N TRP A 145 4.00 11.26 7.01
CA TRP A 145 2.69 10.78 6.56
C TRP A 145 2.08 11.73 5.52
N LEU A 146 2.13 13.05 5.74
CA LEU A 146 1.59 14.05 4.81
C LEU A 146 2.33 14.02 3.48
N VAL A 147 3.67 13.92 3.51
CA VAL A 147 4.49 13.72 2.30
C VAL A 147 4.06 12.43 1.60
N GLY A 148 3.91 11.33 2.34
CA GLY A 148 3.50 10.05 1.79
C GLY A 148 2.14 10.10 1.10
N PHE A 149 1.13 10.57 1.82
CA PHE A 149 -0.24 10.74 1.33
C PHE A 149 -0.31 11.65 0.11
N GLY A 150 0.49 12.74 0.11
CA GLY A 150 0.61 13.65 -1.03
C GLY A 150 1.23 12.98 -2.27
N PHE A 151 2.36 12.29 -2.12
CA PHE A 151 3.03 11.57 -3.20
C PHE A 151 2.13 10.49 -3.81
N GLU A 152 1.42 9.76 -2.96
CA GLU A 152 0.48 8.73 -3.37
C GLU A 152 -0.69 9.31 -4.15
N THR A 153 -1.37 10.30 -3.58
CA THR A 153 -2.55 10.91 -4.18
C THR A 153 -2.23 11.60 -5.50
N ILE A 154 -1.17 12.41 -5.53
CA ILE A 154 -0.77 13.15 -6.73
C ILE A 154 -0.24 12.19 -7.80
N GLY A 155 0.57 11.19 -7.41
CA GLY A 155 1.13 10.21 -8.34
C GLY A 155 0.04 9.38 -9.02
N ASP A 156 -0.94 8.92 -8.26
CA ASP A 156 -2.10 8.18 -8.76
C ASP A 156 -2.97 9.03 -9.70
N GLU A 157 -3.24 10.29 -9.35
CA GLU A 157 -4.05 11.19 -10.17
C GLU A 157 -3.35 11.55 -11.49
N GLN A 158 -2.03 11.80 -11.45
CA GLN A 158 -1.21 12.00 -12.65
C GLN A 158 -1.30 10.78 -13.59
N LEU A 159 -1.19 9.56 -13.03
CA LEU A 159 -1.30 8.33 -13.81
C LEU A 159 -2.71 8.12 -14.38
N ARG A 160 -3.75 8.41 -13.58
CA ARG A 160 -5.15 8.30 -14.01
C ARG A 160 -5.44 9.22 -15.19
N ARG A 161 -5.06 10.49 -15.10
CA ARG A 161 -5.22 11.48 -16.19
C ARG A 161 -4.45 11.06 -17.44
N PHE A 162 -3.20 10.64 -17.28
CA PHE A 162 -2.37 10.18 -18.39
C PHE A 162 -3.00 9.01 -19.15
N LYS A 163 -3.54 8.01 -18.42
CA LYS A 163 -4.20 6.84 -19.02
C LYS A 163 -5.56 7.15 -19.66
N ALA A 164 -6.25 8.19 -19.19
CA ALA A 164 -7.56 8.57 -19.72
C ALA A 164 -7.48 9.17 -21.13
N ASP A 165 -6.34 9.78 -21.48
CA ASP A 165 -6.10 10.37 -22.80
C ASP A 165 -5.66 9.28 -23.82
N PRO A 166 -6.46 9.03 -24.88
CA PRO A 166 -6.12 8.06 -25.91
C PRO A 166 -4.80 8.34 -26.65
N ALA A 167 -4.36 9.61 -26.72
CA ALA A 167 -3.10 9.99 -27.35
C ALA A 167 -1.87 9.43 -26.62
N ASN A 168 -2.03 9.03 -25.35
CA ASN A 168 -0.98 8.47 -24.52
C ASN A 168 -0.89 6.93 -24.59
N ARG A 169 -1.72 6.27 -25.40
CA ARG A 169 -1.63 4.82 -25.61
C ARG A 169 -0.21 4.43 -26.06
N GLY A 170 0.38 3.47 -25.35
CA GLY A 170 1.74 2.99 -25.60
C GLY A 170 2.88 3.90 -25.12
N ARG A 171 2.60 5.14 -24.67
CA ARG A 171 3.61 6.09 -24.17
C ARG A 171 3.92 5.85 -22.69
N VAL A 172 5.03 6.41 -22.18
CA VAL A 172 5.41 6.32 -20.76
C VAL A 172 5.20 7.68 -20.12
N LEU A 173 4.61 7.70 -18.93
CA LEU A 173 4.49 8.91 -18.13
C LEU A 173 5.82 9.18 -17.45
N ASP A 174 6.52 10.25 -17.86
CA ASP A 174 7.83 10.64 -17.32
C ASP A 174 7.87 12.11 -16.84
N THR A 175 6.70 12.71 -16.59
CA THR A 175 6.51 14.08 -16.09
C THR A 175 5.93 14.10 -14.68
N GLY A 176 5.91 15.26 -14.03
CA GLY A 176 5.38 15.39 -12.66
C GLY A 176 6.21 14.60 -11.65
N LEU A 177 5.54 13.88 -10.73
CA LEU A 177 6.23 13.03 -9.74
C LEU A 177 6.91 11.82 -10.39
N TRP A 178 6.35 11.34 -11.50
CA TRP A 178 6.89 10.25 -12.29
C TRP A 178 8.23 10.60 -12.95
N ARG A 179 8.62 11.87 -13.00
CA ARG A 179 9.96 12.30 -13.42
C ARG A 179 11.05 11.94 -12.40
N TYR A 180 10.71 11.92 -11.11
CA TYR A 180 11.67 11.77 -10.01
C TYR A 180 11.76 10.34 -9.50
N THR A 181 10.66 9.59 -9.59
CA THR A 181 10.61 8.17 -9.25
C THR A 181 9.65 7.45 -10.19
N ARG A 182 9.97 6.19 -10.50
CA ARG A 182 9.12 5.33 -11.34
C ARG A 182 7.88 4.83 -10.63
N HIS A 183 7.79 4.99 -9.30
CA HIS A 183 6.66 4.54 -8.48
C HIS A 183 6.38 5.55 -7.35
N PRO A 184 5.96 6.79 -7.68
CA PRO A 184 5.70 7.82 -6.67
C PRO A 184 4.63 7.40 -5.67
N ASN A 185 3.65 6.62 -6.11
CA ASN A 185 2.61 6.08 -5.25
C ASN A 185 3.10 5.00 -4.28
N TYR A 186 4.01 4.11 -4.70
CA TYR A 186 4.60 3.14 -3.78
C TYR A 186 5.56 3.78 -2.78
N PHE A 187 6.27 4.83 -3.19
CA PHE A 187 7.03 5.65 -2.25
C PHE A 187 6.11 6.35 -1.23
N GLY A 188 5.00 6.90 -1.72
CA GLY A 188 3.99 7.55 -0.88
C GLY A 188 3.41 6.60 0.19
N ASP A 189 3.01 5.41 -0.22
CA ASP A 189 2.51 4.35 0.67
C ASP A 189 3.57 3.98 1.73
N ALA A 190 4.83 3.75 1.32
CA ALA A 190 5.90 3.48 2.28
C ALA A 190 6.07 4.62 3.30
N CYS A 191 6.06 5.88 2.87
CA CYS A 191 6.12 7.03 3.76
C CYS A 191 4.94 7.07 4.74
N VAL A 192 3.72 6.74 4.31
CA VAL A 192 2.55 6.64 5.20
C VAL A 192 2.82 5.66 6.35
N TRP A 193 3.36 4.49 6.06
CA TRP A 193 3.66 3.48 7.09
C TRP A 193 4.84 3.86 7.99
N TRP A 194 5.87 4.52 7.44
CA TRP A 194 6.93 5.12 8.25
C TRP A 194 6.40 6.25 9.15
N GLY A 195 5.42 7.02 8.69
CA GLY A 195 4.73 8.03 9.48
C GLY A 195 3.96 7.42 10.67
N PHE A 196 3.21 6.35 10.44
CA PHE A 196 2.54 5.60 11.52
C PHE A 196 3.52 5.00 12.52
N TYR A 197 4.64 4.46 12.03
CA TYR A 197 5.69 3.95 12.91
C TYR A 197 6.26 5.05 13.82
N LEU A 198 6.59 6.22 13.27
CA LEU A 198 7.09 7.34 14.06
C LEU A 198 6.08 7.85 15.10
N LEU A 199 4.78 7.83 14.79
CA LEU A 199 3.71 8.09 15.75
C LEU A 199 3.65 7.05 16.88
N ALA A 200 4.06 5.81 16.62
CA ALA A 200 4.11 4.75 17.63
C ALA A 200 5.34 4.84 18.54
N CYS A 201 6.43 5.46 18.06
CA CYS A 201 7.73 5.50 18.75
C CYS A 201 7.77 6.33 20.04
N SER A 202 6.63 6.89 20.50
CA SER A 202 6.53 7.46 21.85
C SER A 202 6.73 6.42 22.96
N THR A 203 6.66 5.11 22.63
CA THR A 203 6.84 4.01 23.59
C THR A 203 7.74 2.92 23.03
N TRP A 204 8.37 2.13 23.91
CA TRP A 204 9.20 0.99 23.50
C TRP A 204 8.44 -0.07 22.69
N PRO A 205 7.21 -0.51 23.07
CA PRO A 205 6.43 -1.41 22.23
C PRO A 205 6.14 -0.86 20.83
N GLY A 206 5.95 0.45 20.69
CA GLY A 206 5.79 1.07 19.37
C GLY A 206 7.07 1.07 18.55
N ALA A 207 8.22 1.38 19.16
CA ALA A 207 9.52 1.29 18.50
C ALA A 207 9.85 -0.14 18.01
N ALA A 208 9.39 -1.16 18.73
CA ALA A 208 9.54 -2.57 18.35
C ALA A 208 8.74 -2.96 17.08
N THR A 209 7.78 -2.14 16.65
CA THR A 209 6.99 -2.39 15.43
C THR A 209 7.71 -2.03 14.13
N VAL A 210 9.00 -1.69 14.17
CA VAL A 210 9.81 -1.28 13.00
C VAL A 210 9.79 -2.28 11.84
N LEU A 211 9.56 -3.56 12.14
CA LEU A 211 9.44 -4.59 11.10
C LEU A 211 8.20 -4.38 10.22
N SER A 212 7.14 -3.74 10.70
CA SER A 212 5.92 -3.46 9.94
C SER A 212 6.16 -2.53 8.74
N PRO A 213 6.70 -1.31 8.89
CA PRO A 213 7.03 -0.46 7.74
C PRO A 213 8.15 -1.04 6.88
N LEU A 214 9.07 -1.84 7.44
CA LEU A 214 10.10 -2.55 6.65
C LEU A 214 9.49 -3.60 5.72
N VAL A 215 8.58 -4.45 6.24
CA VAL A 215 7.86 -5.44 5.44
C VAL A 215 7.04 -4.74 4.36
N MET A 216 6.32 -3.67 4.70
CA MET A 216 5.53 -2.92 3.72
C MET A 216 6.40 -2.27 2.63
N THR A 217 7.52 -1.65 3.02
CA THR A 217 8.47 -1.08 2.06
C THR A 217 9.08 -2.17 1.16
N PHE A 218 9.42 -3.34 1.73
CA PHE A 218 9.99 -4.45 0.98
C PHE A 218 9.00 -5.03 -0.03
N THR A 219 7.74 -5.28 0.35
CA THR A 219 6.71 -5.83 -0.53
C THR A 219 6.42 -4.90 -1.72
N LEU A 220 6.44 -3.58 -1.48
CA LEU A 220 6.28 -2.56 -2.52
C LEU A 220 7.52 -2.44 -3.43
N ALA A 221 8.72 -2.33 -2.86
CA ALA A 221 9.94 -2.00 -3.61
C ALA A 221 10.58 -3.21 -4.32
N LYS A 222 10.57 -4.38 -3.67
CA LYS A 222 11.29 -5.59 -4.12
C LYS A 222 10.41 -6.85 -4.23
N GLY A 223 9.23 -6.84 -3.63
CA GLY A 223 8.30 -7.97 -3.65
C GLY A 223 7.40 -7.99 -4.89
N THR A 224 6.09 -8.10 -4.65
CA THR A 224 5.06 -8.25 -5.69
C THR A 224 4.65 -6.93 -6.33
N GLY A 225 5.03 -5.77 -5.77
CA GLY A 225 4.66 -4.47 -6.32
C GLY A 225 5.45 -4.13 -7.58
N LYS A 226 6.55 -3.41 -7.40
CA LYS A 226 7.32 -2.83 -8.49
C LYS A 226 7.84 -3.86 -9.51
N PRO A 227 8.58 -4.93 -9.13
CA PRO A 227 9.23 -5.81 -10.12
C PRO A 227 8.26 -6.49 -11.09
N LEU A 228 7.09 -6.92 -10.61
CA LEU A 228 6.07 -7.55 -11.45
C LEU A 228 5.48 -6.55 -12.46
N LEU A 229 5.27 -5.31 -12.03
CA LEU A 229 4.76 -4.24 -12.89
C LEU A 229 5.77 -3.86 -13.97
N GLU A 230 7.04 -3.64 -13.60
CA GLU A 230 8.09 -3.22 -14.57
C GLU A 230 8.34 -4.28 -15.64
N LYS A 231 8.32 -5.57 -15.28
CA LYS A 231 8.48 -6.68 -16.24
C LYS A 231 7.41 -6.66 -17.34
N GLY A 232 6.19 -6.26 -17.02
CA GLY A 232 5.11 -6.08 -18.01
C GLY A 232 5.31 -4.83 -18.89
N LEU A 233 5.78 -3.73 -18.30
CA LEU A 233 6.00 -2.47 -19.01
C LEU A 233 7.14 -2.57 -20.02
N HIS A 234 8.25 -3.25 -19.69
CA HIS A 234 9.34 -3.49 -20.63
C HIS A 234 8.88 -4.21 -21.91
N ARG A 235 7.85 -5.07 -21.83
CA ARG A 235 7.33 -5.81 -22.99
C ARG A 235 6.34 -5.01 -23.82
N THR A 236 5.69 -4.00 -23.25
CA THR A 236 4.53 -3.32 -23.84
C THR A 236 4.79 -1.85 -24.19
N ARG A 237 5.88 -1.25 -23.71
CA ARG A 237 6.19 0.18 -23.84
C ARG A 237 7.62 0.36 -24.37
N PRO A 238 7.83 0.62 -25.67
CA PRO A 238 9.16 0.76 -26.27
C PRO A 238 10.06 1.79 -25.56
N GLY A 239 9.48 2.92 -25.12
CA GLY A 239 10.22 3.97 -24.40
C GLY A 239 10.57 3.67 -22.94
N TYR A 240 10.12 2.53 -22.39
CA TYR A 240 10.26 2.26 -20.96
C TYR A 240 11.71 1.97 -20.55
N ALA A 241 12.50 1.32 -21.41
CA ALA A 241 13.91 1.07 -21.13
C ALA A 241 14.70 2.38 -20.91
N TYR A 242 14.48 3.37 -21.78
CA TYR A 242 15.08 4.70 -21.61
C TYR A 242 14.62 5.40 -20.32
N TYR A 243 13.35 5.26 -19.97
CA TYR A 243 12.81 5.79 -18.71
C TYR A 243 13.44 5.12 -17.46
N VAL A 244 13.71 3.82 -17.50
CA VAL A 244 14.42 3.11 -16.42
C VAL A 244 15.84 3.62 -16.21
N GLU A 245 16.56 3.94 -17.29
CA GLU A 245 17.94 4.42 -17.21
C GLU A 245 18.05 5.80 -16.55
N ARG A 246 17.07 6.67 -16.79
CA ARG A 246 17.08 8.06 -16.30
C ARG A 246 16.40 8.27 -14.96
N THR A 247 15.40 7.45 -14.61
CA THR A 247 14.51 7.71 -13.47
C THR A 247 14.74 6.73 -12.32
N SER A 248 14.86 7.27 -11.10
CA SER A 248 15.02 6.46 -9.90
C SER A 248 13.89 5.47 -9.73
N GLY A 249 14.21 4.27 -9.24
CA GLY A 249 13.25 3.20 -9.16
C GLY A 249 12.28 3.26 -7.97
N PHE A 250 12.54 4.04 -6.92
CA PHE A 250 11.67 4.05 -5.74
C PHE A 250 11.75 5.39 -5.01
N PHE A 251 12.94 5.76 -4.52
CA PHE A 251 13.16 7.07 -3.91
C PHE A 251 13.10 8.19 -4.95
N PRO A 252 12.41 9.31 -4.70
CA PRO A 252 12.37 10.43 -5.61
C PRO A 252 13.75 11.09 -5.69
N LEU A 253 14.38 11.02 -6.87
CA LEU A 253 15.69 11.63 -7.13
C LEU A 253 15.65 12.40 -8.44
N PRO A 254 16.45 13.47 -8.59
CA PRO A 254 16.60 14.15 -9.88
C PRO A 254 16.97 13.16 -11.00
N PRO A 255 16.37 13.27 -12.20
CA PRO A 255 16.63 12.34 -13.28
C PRO A 255 18.08 12.43 -13.75
N ARG A 256 18.68 11.28 -14.04
CA ARG A 256 20.05 11.19 -14.56
C ARG A 256 20.11 11.75 -15.98
N ARG A 257 21.19 12.45 -16.31
CA ARG A 257 21.49 12.86 -17.68
C ARG A 257 21.95 11.62 -18.46
N THR A 258 21.09 11.08 -19.31
CA THR A 258 21.44 9.98 -20.22
C THR A 258 21.77 10.57 -21.60
N THR A 259 23.03 10.45 -22.02
CA THR A 259 23.43 10.76 -23.40
C THR A 259 22.78 9.72 -24.32
N PRO A 260 22.09 10.11 -25.41
CA PRO A 260 21.50 9.14 -26.34
C PRO A 260 22.57 8.16 -26.84
N ARG A 261 22.27 6.86 -26.85
CA ARG A 261 23.20 5.81 -27.35
C ARG A 261 23.64 6.01 -28.81
N SER A 262 23.00 6.90 -29.57
CA SER A 262 23.42 7.30 -30.92
C SER A 262 24.68 8.18 -30.96
N ALA A 263 25.10 8.77 -29.84
CA ALA A 263 26.31 9.59 -29.75
C ALA A 263 27.57 8.80 -29.32
N ARG A 264 27.48 7.47 -29.24
CA ARG A 264 28.61 6.56 -29.02
C ARG A 264 28.80 5.69 -30.26
N ARG A 265 29.27 6.29 -31.35
CA ARG A 265 29.85 5.60 -32.49
C ARG A 265 31.16 6.26 -32.83
#